data_AF-W3V8G9-F1
#
_entry.id   AF-W3V8G9-F1
#
_cell.length_a   1.000
_cell.length_b   1.000
_cell.length_c   1.000
_cell.angle_alpha   90.00
_cell.angle_beta   90.00
_cell.angle_gamma   90.00
#
_symmetry.space_group_name_H-M   'P 1'
#
loop_
_entity.id
_entity.type
_entity.pdbx_description
1 polymer ?
#
loop_
_entity_poly.entity_id
_entity_poly.type
_entity_poly.pdbx_seq_one_letter_code
_entity_poly.pdbx_strand_id
1 'polypeptide(L)'
;MTIIDNYNIIPFLRNDQYRAKIAFVSPQSRRNTFESETECFLGVSLENRNFQPNRFHALVKWASRRFSICKVLIGDSIHRITLETTQGFSQEEALSRAIQIGQNFMRENQNILDTYSHATKFEYITCAKTQKTPDYKLFKKIITEYFESSPKFRFSVE
;
A
#
# COMPACT_ATOMS: atom_id res chain seq x y z
N MET A 1 -24.04 -19.22 -31.75
CA MET A 1 -23.45 -19.77 -30.51
C MET A 1 -22.10 -20.34 -30.91
N THR A 2 -20.96 -19.82 -30.46
CA THR A 2 -20.64 -19.49 -29.07
C THR A 2 -19.58 -18.38 -29.01
N ILE A 3 -19.95 -17.29 -28.34
CA ILE A 3 -19.19 -16.38 -27.48
C ILE A 3 -17.80 -15.94 -27.98
N ILE A 4 -17.76 -14.73 -28.54
CA ILE A 4 -16.58 -13.89 -28.64
C ILE A 4 -16.41 -13.26 -27.24
N ASP A 5 -15.44 -13.72 -26.47
CA ASP A 5 -15.07 -13.10 -25.19
C ASP A 5 -14.37 -11.76 -25.45
N ASN A 6 -15.18 -10.73 -25.72
CA ASN A 6 -14.78 -9.33 -25.63
C ASN A 6 -14.62 -8.95 -24.15
N TYR A 7 -13.50 -9.36 -23.54
CA TYR A 7 -12.99 -8.61 -22.41
C TYR A 7 -12.47 -7.28 -22.94
N ASN A 8 -13.25 -6.23 -22.72
CA ASN A 8 -12.85 -4.84 -22.90
C ASN A 8 -11.54 -4.59 -22.15
N ILE A 9 -10.41 -4.73 -22.86
CA ILE A 9 -9.11 -4.33 -22.35
C ILE A 9 -9.17 -2.82 -22.21
N ILE A 10 -9.14 -2.39 -20.94
CA ILE A 10 -9.18 -1.00 -20.49
C ILE A 10 -8.24 -0.15 -21.36
N PRO A 11 -8.74 0.91 -22.06
CA PRO A 11 -7.94 1.74 -22.97
C PRO A 11 -6.82 2.56 -22.30
N PHE A 12 -6.61 2.39 -20.99
CA PHE A 12 -5.84 3.30 -20.16
C PHE A 12 -4.38 2.89 -19.95
N LEU A 13 -4.00 1.66 -20.30
CA LEU A 13 -2.62 1.19 -20.21
C LEU A 13 -1.88 1.51 -21.53
N ARG A 14 -1.41 2.76 -21.67
CA ARG A 14 -0.44 3.12 -22.73
C ARG A 14 0.78 2.19 -22.66
N ASN A 15 1.33 1.87 -23.84
CA ASN A 15 2.42 0.93 -24.22
C ASN A 15 3.68 0.77 -23.34
N ASP A 16 3.80 1.44 -22.19
CA ASP A 16 4.92 1.23 -21.27
C ASP A 16 4.59 0.06 -20.32
N GLN A 17 5.08 -1.13 -20.68
CA GLN A 17 5.00 -2.29 -19.79
C GLN A 17 5.97 -2.12 -18.61
N TYR A 18 5.46 -1.53 -17.52
CA TYR A 18 6.18 -1.53 -16.25
C TYR A 18 6.27 -2.94 -15.67
N ARG A 19 7.40 -3.24 -15.04
CA ARG A 19 7.63 -4.50 -14.32
C ARG A 19 8.17 -4.19 -12.92
N ALA A 20 7.50 -4.72 -11.90
CA ALA A 20 8.02 -4.68 -10.54
C ALA A 20 9.32 -5.49 -10.43
N LYS A 21 10.30 -4.95 -9.70
CA LYS A 21 11.56 -5.61 -9.38
C LYS A 21 11.71 -5.68 -7.86
N ILE A 22 12.23 -6.81 -7.38
CA ILE A 22 12.61 -6.97 -5.99
C ILE A 22 13.92 -6.21 -5.80
N ALA A 23 13.85 -5.05 -5.15
CA ALA A 23 15.05 -4.26 -4.85
C ALA A 23 15.81 -4.85 -3.65
N PHE A 24 15.08 -5.25 -2.61
CA PHE A 24 15.64 -5.75 -1.35
C PHE A 24 14.63 -6.66 -0.63
N VAL A 25 15.14 -7.59 0.18
CA VAL A 25 14.33 -8.43 1.07
C VAL A 25 14.98 -8.44 2.44
N SER A 26 14.19 -8.22 3.50
CA SER A 26 14.65 -8.32 4.88
C SER A 26 13.85 -9.39 5.64
N PRO A 27 14.51 -10.27 6.41
CA PRO A 27 15.95 -10.48 6.42
C PRO A 27 16.44 -11.05 5.08
N GLN A 28 17.70 -10.79 4.70
CA GLN A 28 18.25 -11.20 3.39
C GLN A 28 18.19 -12.72 3.15
N SER A 29 18.24 -13.52 4.22
CA SER A 29 18.08 -14.98 4.18
C SER A 29 16.74 -15.43 3.59
N ARG A 30 15.72 -14.57 3.58
CA ARG A 30 14.37 -14.85 3.05
C ARG A 30 14.21 -14.48 1.58
N ARG A 31 15.26 -13.99 0.91
CA ARG A 31 15.18 -13.52 -0.49
C ARG A 31 14.64 -14.55 -1.47
N ASN A 32 14.90 -15.84 -1.23
CA ASN A 32 14.46 -16.91 -2.12
C ASN A 32 13.25 -17.68 -1.58
N THR A 33 12.71 -17.29 -0.42
CA THR A 33 11.62 -18.02 0.26
C THR A 33 10.43 -17.15 0.63
N PHE A 34 10.51 -15.83 0.54
CA PHE A 34 9.38 -14.95 0.90
C PHE A 34 8.11 -15.21 0.06
N GLU A 35 8.23 -15.79 -1.14
CA GLU A 35 7.10 -16.15 -1.99
C GLU A 35 6.33 -17.39 -1.47
N SER A 36 6.85 -18.10 -0.45
CA SER A 36 6.11 -19.19 0.21
C SER A 36 5.02 -18.68 1.16
N GLU A 37 4.99 -17.37 1.45
CA GLU A 37 3.96 -16.78 2.29
C GLU A 37 2.63 -16.73 1.55
N THR A 38 1.54 -16.99 2.26
CA THR A 38 0.18 -16.98 1.70
C THR A 38 -0.33 -15.56 1.44
N GLU A 39 0.11 -14.62 2.29
CA GLU A 39 -0.37 -13.24 2.31
C GLU A 39 0.78 -12.24 2.16
N CYS A 40 0.49 -11.06 1.61
CA CYS A 40 1.41 -9.93 1.65
C CYS A 40 0.71 -8.60 1.94
N PHE A 41 1.52 -7.60 2.32
CA PHE A 41 1.11 -6.19 2.32
C PHE A 41 1.73 -5.46 1.13
N LEU A 42 0.92 -4.69 0.42
CA LEU A 42 1.38 -3.71 -0.56
C LEU A 42 1.16 -2.31 0.02
N GLY A 43 2.22 -1.72 0.58
CA GLY A 43 2.18 -0.37 1.15
C GLY A 43 2.19 0.70 0.06
N VAL A 44 1.17 1.57 0.06
CA VAL A 44 1.03 2.69 -0.87
C VAL A 44 1.37 4.00 -0.16
N SER A 45 2.43 4.66 -0.62
CA SER A 45 2.66 6.07 -0.31
C SER A 45 1.83 6.94 -1.25
N LEU A 46 0.89 7.69 -0.68
CA LEU A 46 0.07 8.61 -1.44
C LEU A 46 0.91 9.70 -2.11
N GLU A 47 0.46 10.15 -3.29
CA GLU A 47 1.12 11.15 -4.13
C GLU A 47 2.54 10.79 -4.63
N ASN A 48 3.03 9.58 -4.33
CA ASN A 48 4.30 9.11 -4.89
C ASN A 48 4.10 8.57 -6.31
N ARG A 49 4.91 9.07 -7.26
CA ARG A 49 4.87 8.70 -8.69
C ARG A 49 4.96 7.20 -8.97
N ASN A 50 5.52 6.41 -8.05
CA ASN A 50 5.61 4.96 -8.18
C ASN A 50 4.26 4.24 -8.03
N PHE A 51 3.23 4.93 -7.55
CA PHE A 51 1.86 4.41 -7.43
C PHE A 51 0.91 5.03 -8.46
N GLN A 52 1.43 5.70 -9.48
CA GLN A 52 0.63 6.05 -10.66
C GLN A 52 0.10 4.78 -11.36
N PRO A 53 -1.07 4.83 -12.03
CA PRO A 53 -1.81 3.63 -12.43
C PRO A 53 -1.00 2.53 -13.13
N ASN A 54 -0.15 2.88 -14.11
CA ASN A 54 0.64 1.87 -14.84
C ASN A 54 1.69 1.16 -13.96
N ARG A 55 2.28 1.89 -13.00
CA ARG A 55 3.26 1.32 -12.06
C ARG A 55 2.57 0.56 -10.95
N PHE A 56 1.46 1.06 -10.44
CA PHE A 56 0.62 0.34 -9.48
C PHE A 56 0.12 -0.98 -10.08
N HIS A 57 -0.35 -0.97 -11.33
CA HIS A 57 -0.71 -2.18 -12.06
C HIS A 57 0.44 -3.20 -12.12
N ALA A 58 1.67 -2.76 -12.36
CA ALA A 58 2.82 -3.66 -12.36
C ALA A 58 3.11 -4.27 -10.96
N LEU A 59 2.86 -3.53 -9.89
CA LEU A 59 2.97 -4.02 -8.51
C LEU A 59 1.85 -5.03 -8.18
N VAL A 60 0.61 -4.71 -8.54
CA VAL A 60 -0.56 -5.59 -8.35
C VAL A 60 -0.38 -6.90 -9.11
N LYS A 61 0.03 -6.84 -10.38
CA LYS A 61 0.36 -8.02 -11.20
C LYS A 61 1.50 -8.85 -10.60
N TRP A 62 2.48 -8.19 -9.98
CA TRP A 62 3.59 -8.89 -9.34
C TRP A 62 3.15 -9.64 -8.10
N ALA A 63 2.31 -9.01 -7.26
CA ALA A 63 1.72 -9.62 -6.07
C ALA A 63 0.77 -10.75 -6.47
N SER A 64 -0.02 -10.57 -7.53
CA SER A 64 -1.05 -11.54 -7.91
C SER A 64 -0.52 -12.89 -8.39
N ARG A 65 0.76 -12.91 -8.80
CA ARG A 65 1.45 -14.12 -9.25
C ARG A 65 2.09 -14.90 -8.10
N ARG A 66 2.03 -14.39 -6.87
CA ARG A 66 2.81 -14.89 -5.73
C ARG A 66 1.96 -15.18 -4.51
N PHE A 67 1.01 -14.30 -4.21
CA PHE A 67 0.26 -14.36 -2.96
C PHE A 67 -1.22 -14.58 -3.22
N SER A 68 -1.84 -15.44 -2.42
CA SER A 68 -3.29 -15.67 -2.51
C SER A 68 -4.11 -14.51 -1.95
N ILE A 69 -3.53 -13.75 -1.00
CA ILE A 69 -4.15 -12.59 -0.38
C ILE A 69 -3.14 -11.43 -0.40
N CYS A 70 -3.60 -10.25 -0.79
CA CYS A 70 -2.79 -9.03 -0.74
C CYS A 70 -3.59 -7.90 -0.09
N LYS A 71 -3.11 -7.44 1.07
CA LYS A 71 -3.66 -6.27 1.75
C LYS A 71 -2.97 -5.02 1.23
N VAL A 72 -3.69 -4.20 0.48
CA VAL A 72 -3.18 -2.93 -0.04
C VAL A 72 -3.35 -1.87 1.05
N LEU A 73 -2.24 -1.52 1.70
CA LEU A 73 -2.21 -0.59 2.83
C LEU A 73 -2.08 0.85 2.33
N ILE A 74 -3.11 1.65 2.54
CA ILE A 74 -3.15 3.07 2.21
C ILE A 74 -2.69 3.90 3.41
N GLY A 75 -1.57 4.62 3.25
CA GLY A 75 -0.97 5.48 4.27
C GLY A 75 -1.71 6.80 4.54
N ASP A 76 -3.04 6.83 4.49
CA ASP A 76 -3.86 8.05 4.52
C ASP A 76 -3.63 8.94 5.76
N SER A 77 -3.95 8.49 6.98
CA SER A 77 -3.82 9.33 8.18
C SER A 77 -2.37 9.70 8.51
N ILE A 78 -1.39 8.96 7.99
CA ILE A 78 0.03 9.25 8.14
C ILE A 78 0.47 10.31 7.13
N HIS A 79 -0.06 10.28 5.91
CA HIS A 79 0.22 11.26 4.85
C HIS A 79 -0.14 12.70 5.24
N ARG A 80 -1.05 12.86 6.20
CA ARG A 80 -1.28 14.14 6.89
C ARG A 80 0.02 14.85 7.30
N ILE A 81 1.00 14.11 7.84
CA ILE A 81 2.28 14.68 8.29
C ILE A 81 3.05 15.30 7.12
N THR A 82 3.01 14.67 5.95
CA THR A 82 3.60 15.22 4.72
C THR A 82 2.87 16.50 4.30
N LEU A 83 1.54 16.52 4.36
CA LEU A 83 0.74 17.70 4.01
C LEU A 83 0.99 18.88 4.97
N GLU A 84 1.10 18.64 6.28
CA GLU A 84 1.48 19.67 7.26
C GLU A 84 2.86 20.26 6.98
N THR A 85 3.85 19.38 6.81
CA THR A 85 5.26 19.80 6.71
C THR A 85 5.62 20.42 5.37
N THR A 86 4.99 19.98 4.28
CA THR A 86 5.35 20.42 2.92
C THR A 86 4.40 21.45 2.33
N GLN A 87 3.14 21.51 2.81
CA GLN A 87 2.11 22.41 2.27
C GLN A 87 1.54 23.36 3.32
N GLY A 88 1.93 23.25 4.59
CA GLY A 88 1.57 24.20 5.64
C GLY A 88 0.10 24.15 6.07
N PHE A 89 -0.61 23.07 5.76
CA PHE A 89 -1.98 22.89 6.24
C PHE A 89 -2.04 22.72 7.76
N SER A 90 -3.16 23.15 8.36
CA SER A 90 -3.45 22.78 9.73
C SER A 90 -3.66 21.27 9.88
N GLN A 91 -3.55 20.76 11.11
CA GLN A 91 -3.70 19.33 11.37
C GLN A 91 -5.04 18.75 10.91
N GLU A 92 -6.13 19.47 11.14
CA GLU A 92 -7.47 19.03 10.75
C GLU A 92 -7.64 19.00 9.23
N GLU A 93 -7.22 20.08 8.56
CA GLU A 93 -7.29 20.17 7.09
C GLU A 93 -6.42 19.11 6.43
N ALA A 94 -5.20 18.91 6.92
CA ALA A 94 -4.28 17.91 6.42
C ALA A 94 -4.83 16.50 6.61
N LEU A 95 -5.48 16.19 7.74
CA LEU A 95 -6.10 14.89 7.98
C LEU A 95 -7.22 14.63 6.98
N SER A 96 -8.14 15.60 6.85
CA SER A 96 -9.28 15.52 5.96
C SER A 96 -8.84 15.30 4.50
N ARG A 97 -7.86 16.09 4.04
CA ARG A 97 -7.27 15.95 2.70
C ARG A 97 -6.59 14.60 2.51
N ALA A 98 -5.80 14.13 3.46
CA ALA A 98 -5.07 12.88 3.32
C ALA A 98 -6.02 11.67 3.23
N ILE A 99 -7.11 11.67 4.00
CA ILE A 99 -8.19 10.68 3.88
C ILE A 99 -8.83 10.74 2.49
N GLN A 100 -9.15 11.94 2.00
CA GLN A 100 -9.76 12.11 0.68
C GLN A 100 -8.83 11.62 -0.45
N ILE A 101 -7.53 11.90 -0.38
CA ILE A 101 -6.53 11.42 -1.34
C ILE A 101 -6.48 9.89 -1.32
N GLY A 102 -6.49 9.28 -0.13
CA GLY A 102 -6.55 7.81 0.00
C GLY A 102 -7.81 7.21 -0.62
N GLN A 103 -8.98 7.80 -0.37
CA GLN A 103 -10.24 7.37 -0.97
C GLN A 103 -10.26 7.50 -2.49
N ASN A 104 -9.71 8.60 -3.03
CA ASN A 104 -9.57 8.80 -4.47
C ASN A 104 -8.67 7.72 -5.08
N PHE A 105 -7.51 7.46 -4.48
CA PHE A 105 -6.59 6.42 -4.93
C PHE A 105 -7.28 5.06 -5.01
N MET A 106 -8.00 4.65 -3.96
CA MET A 106 -8.70 3.36 -3.94
C MET A 106 -9.73 3.24 -5.06
N ARG A 107 -10.55 4.29 -5.25
CA ARG A 107 -11.60 4.32 -6.28
C ARG A 107 -11.02 4.25 -7.69
N GLU A 108 -10.01 5.08 -7.96
CA GLU A 108 -9.39 5.21 -9.29
C GLU A 108 -8.65 3.94 -9.71
N ASN A 109 -8.13 3.17 -8.74
CA ASN A 109 -7.34 1.97 -9.01
C ASN A 109 -8.11 0.66 -8.74
N GLN A 110 -9.41 0.70 -8.42
CA GLN A 110 -10.19 -0.50 -8.13
C GLN A 110 -10.18 -1.49 -9.30
N ASN A 111 -10.39 -1.01 -10.53
CA ASN A 111 -10.38 -1.83 -11.75
C ASN A 111 -9.06 -2.60 -11.95
N ILE A 112 -7.94 -2.04 -11.49
CA ILE A 112 -6.63 -2.71 -11.55
C ILE A 112 -6.62 -3.93 -10.64
N LEU A 113 -7.17 -3.83 -9.43
CA LEU A 113 -7.27 -4.97 -8.50
C LEU A 113 -8.25 -6.02 -9.03
N ASP A 114 -9.41 -5.58 -9.53
CA ASP A 114 -10.47 -6.46 -10.04
C ASP A 114 -9.97 -7.34 -11.20
N THR A 115 -9.08 -6.79 -12.05
CA THR A 115 -8.41 -7.52 -13.15
C THR A 115 -7.70 -8.80 -12.67
N TYR A 116 -7.19 -8.81 -11.43
CA TYR A 116 -6.43 -9.93 -10.87
C TYR A 116 -7.16 -10.68 -9.75
N SER A 117 -8.44 -10.38 -9.54
CA SER A 117 -9.27 -10.99 -8.48
C SER A 117 -9.43 -12.51 -8.58
N HIS A 118 -9.27 -13.08 -9.77
CA HIS A 118 -9.29 -14.52 -10.01
C HIS A 118 -8.08 -15.27 -9.41
N ALA A 119 -6.95 -14.58 -9.20
CA ALA A 119 -5.71 -15.17 -8.69
C ALA A 119 -5.43 -14.78 -7.23
N THR A 120 -5.85 -13.58 -6.84
CA THR A 120 -5.52 -13.01 -5.52
C THR A 120 -6.69 -12.22 -4.98
N LYS A 121 -7.00 -12.46 -3.71
CA LYS A 121 -7.92 -11.62 -2.95
C LYS A 121 -7.21 -10.33 -2.53
N PHE A 122 -7.58 -9.22 -3.16
CA PHE A 122 -7.10 -7.90 -2.77
C PHE A 122 -8.05 -7.25 -1.77
N GLU A 123 -7.48 -6.66 -0.72
CA GLU A 123 -8.25 -5.93 0.30
C GLU A 123 -7.58 -4.59 0.58
N TYR A 124 -8.31 -3.49 0.44
CA TYR A 124 -7.82 -2.21 0.94
C TYR A 124 -7.93 -2.13 2.46
N ILE A 125 -6.85 -1.70 3.10
CA ILE A 125 -6.83 -1.30 4.49
C ILE A 125 -6.22 0.10 4.60
N THR A 126 -6.67 0.89 5.57
CA THR A 126 -6.18 2.27 5.74
C THR A 126 -5.56 2.48 7.11
N CYS A 127 -4.53 3.32 7.17
CA CYS A 127 -3.93 3.71 8.44
C CYS A 127 -4.95 4.38 9.36
N ALA A 128 -5.87 5.20 8.83
CA ALA A 128 -6.92 5.85 9.61
C ALA A 128 -7.85 4.85 10.32
N LYS A 129 -8.19 3.73 9.66
CA LYS A 129 -9.00 2.67 10.27
C LYS A 129 -8.18 1.84 11.25
N THR A 130 -6.97 1.45 10.86
CA THR A 130 -6.07 0.63 11.70
C THR A 130 -5.72 1.35 12.99
N GLN A 131 -5.49 2.67 12.97
CA GLN A 131 -5.17 3.46 14.17
C GLN A 131 -6.26 3.45 15.25
N LYS A 132 -7.49 3.10 14.89
CA LYS A 132 -8.61 3.02 15.83
C LYS A 132 -8.69 1.67 16.55
N THR A 133 -7.96 0.64 16.08
CA THR A 133 -8.05 -0.72 16.65
C THR A 133 -7.35 -0.82 18.01
N PRO A 134 -7.79 -1.73 18.90
CA PRO A 134 -7.11 -1.99 20.17
C PRO A 134 -5.65 -2.43 19.97
N ASP A 135 -5.40 -3.31 19.01
CA ASP A 135 -4.05 -3.82 18.71
C ASP A 135 -3.10 -2.69 18.33
N TYR A 136 -3.55 -1.75 17.48
CA TYR A 136 -2.72 -0.61 17.13
C TYR A 136 -2.37 0.23 18.36
N LYS A 137 -3.36 0.51 19.22
CA LYS A 137 -3.13 1.28 20.45
C LYS A 137 -2.14 0.58 21.38
N LEU A 138 -2.26 -0.75 21.52
CA LEU A 138 -1.33 -1.56 22.30
C LEU A 138 0.09 -1.51 21.72
N PHE A 139 0.27 -1.79 20.43
CA PHE A 139 1.59 -1.74 19.80
C PHE A 139 2.18 -0.33 19.79
N LYS A 140 1.35 0.71 19.61
CA LYS A 140 1.79 2.11 19.69
C LYS A 140 2.29 2.46 21.09
N LYS A 141 1.64 1.97 22.14
CA LYS A 141 2.12 2.11 23.51
C LYS A 141 3.49 1.44 23.68
N ILE A 142 3.58 0.15 23.34
CA ILE A 142 4.83 -0.64 23.48
C ILE A 142 6.00 0.00 22.73
N ILE A 143 5.80 0.41 21.48
CA ILE A 143 6.89 1.00 20.69
C ILE A 143 7.30 2.39 21.19
N THR A 144 6.37 3.14 21.80
CA THR A 144 6.65 4.45 22.40
C THR A 144 7.43 4.29 23.70
N GLU A 145 7.03 3.36 24.57
CA GLU A 145 7.78 2.99 25.77
C GLU A 145 9.19 2.48 25.41
N TYR A 146 9.33 1.69 24.35
CA TYR A 146 10.64 1.24 23.87
C TYR A 146 11.50 2.39 23.33
N PHE A 147 10.89 3.34 22.61
CA PHE A 147 11.55 4.57 22.17
C PHE A 147 12.03 5.44 23.34
N GLU A 148 11.26 5.53 24.42
CA GLU A 148 11.61 6.30 25.62
C GLU A 148 12.67 5.61 26.51
N SER A 149 12.67 4.28 26.56
CA SER A 149 13.55 3.51 27.45
C SER A 149 14.86 3.04 26.82
N SER A 150 14.93 2.91 25.49
CA SER A 150 16.11 2.39 24.78
C SER A 150 16.78 3.49 23.96
N PRO A 151 17.90 4.07 24.43
CA PRO A 151 18.67 5.04 23.66
C PRO A 151 19.08 4.48 22.29
N LYS A 152 19.51 3.20 22.25
CA LYS A 152 19.89 2.53 20.99
C LYS A 152 18.75 2.51 19.97
N PHE A 153 17.52 2.25 20.42
CA PHE A 153 16.37 2.25 19.52
C PHE A 153 16.00 3.66 19.08
N ARG A 154 16.00 4.63 20.01
CA ARG A 154 15.80 6.06 19.69
C ARG A 154 16.76 6.55 18.61
N PHE A 155 18.06 6.31 18.79
CA PHE A 155 19.09 6.66 17.81
C PHE A 155 18.95 5.95 16.46
N SER A 156 18.17 4.88 16.36
CA SER A 156 17.94 4.18 15.09
C SER A 156 16.76 4.72 14.28
N VAL A 157 15.92 5.57 14.89
CA VAL A 157 14.73 6.14 14.26
C VAL A 157 14.76 7.66 14.11
N GLU A 158 15.61 8.35 14.89
CA GLU A 158 16.01 9.76 14.71
C GLU A 158 17.16 9.87 13.71
#